data_AF-A0A2J6SSA7-F1
#
_entry.id   AF-A0A2J6SSA7-F1
#
_cell.length_a   1.000
_cell.length_b   1.000
_cell.length_c   1.000
_cell.angle_alpha   90.00
_cell.angle_beta   90.00
_cell.angle_gamma   90.00
#
_symmetry.space_group_name_H-M   'P 1'
#
loop_
_entity.id
_entity.type
_entity.pdbx_description
1 polymer ?
#
loop_
_entity_poly.entity_id
_entity_poly.type
_entity_poly.pdbx_seq_one_letter_code
_entity_poly.pdbx_strand_id
1 'polypeptide(L)'
;MDEKRSGVETPLYPYEEDGIITSGNRHFTGERDVFGNEETHQIKYKTLSWQLVAVLMIAEIVSNGMLSLPSSGGVVGLIPNVILIVFLGIFGTLTAYLLVQFKLNHPEVHNMGDAGYIIFGVVGREILSAGTVIFAVFATGGQLLAGQIALGVLSDSRLCLMLYTGIFTIPTLIFSFPRTLDRLSWLSVPSVFSILIAGIVGMIGAGINPLEGRTTSLFLQPTFVNAFVSVTNPVFAYAGHFMFFILISEMRNPKDAMKAAYTLQIFATTYYAVFAIVTHWYLGDGVVSPSFSSLPPVWAKAAYGIAIPNFLIAGSLYAHTAAKLIFLRLFRNSEHLHSHTLIGWGTWTVLILIMNAASFVLAVGVPIFSYLIGIAASLFASWYTYGIAGAFWLHDSYYLSGDGVRAWKRRPTMFVLSVLTFAAGGFICVAGTYVIVTLIISAYNSGSVPPPFQC
;
A
#
# COMPACT_ATOMS: atom_id res chain seq x y z
N MET A 1 37.04 -50.60 -4.48
CA MET A 1 37.25 -49.14 -4.38
C MET A 1 35.93 -48.55 -4.78
N ASP A 2 35.00 -48.38 -3.84
CA ASP A 2 33.68 -47.84 -4.16
C ASP A 2 33.29 -46.79 -3.13
N GLU A 3 33.10 -45.60 -3.69
CA GLU A 3 33.00 -44.31 -3.05
C GLU A 3 31.53 -43.89 -2.98
N LYS A 4 31.20 -43.23 -1.87
CA LYS A 4 29.94 -42.57 -1.51
C LYS A 4 29.17 -41.94 -2.69
N ARG A 5 27.84 -41.96 -2.61
CA ARG A 5 27.04 -40.74 -2.83
C ARG A 5 25.72 -40.73 -2.04
N SER A 6 25.58 -39.64 -1.30
CA SER A 6 24.45 -39.19 -0.48
C SER A 6 23.20 -38.91 -1.31
N GLY A 7 22.07 -39.51 -0.94
CA GLY A 7 20.74 -39.15 -1.44
C GLY A 7 20.16 -37.99 -0.63
N VAL A 8 20.01 -36.84 -1.27
CA VAL A 8 19.24 -35.69 -0.78
C VAL A 8 17.77 -35.96 -1.11
N GLU A 9 16.90 -36.03 -0.10
CA GLU A 9 15.46 -36.08 -0.29
C GLU A 9 14.95 -34.72 -0.80
N THR A 10 14.55 -34.67 -2.06
CA THR A 10 13.67 -33.61 -2.59
C THR A 10 12.22 -33.93 -2.22
N PRO A 11 11.43 -32.99 -1.66
CA PRO A 11 10.02 -33.25 -1.38
C PRO A 11 9.23 -33.39 -2.68
N LEU A 12 8.58 -34.55 -2.81
CA LEU A 12 7.73 -34.97 -3.92
C LEU A 12 6.41 -34.18 -3.86
N TYR A 13 6.12 -33.36 -4.88
CA TYR A 13 4.76 -32.86 -5.11
C TYR A 13 3.91 -34.00 -5.69
N PRO A 14 2.71 -34.29 -5.15
CA PRO A 14 1.88 -35.34 -5.70
C PRO A 14 1.28 -34.89 -7.05
N TYR A 15 1.67 -35.59 -8.12
CA TYR A 15 1.01 -35.54 -9.41
C TYR A 15 -0.10 -36.59 -9.37
N GLU A 16 -1.37 -36.18 -9.40
CA GLU A 16 -2.50 -37.12 -9.59
C GLU A 16 -2.67 -37.42 -11.08
N GLU A 17 -2.65 -38.72 -11.39
CA GLU A 17 -2.91 -39.33 -12.69
C GLU A 17 -4.36 -39.14 -13.17
N ASP A 18 -4.48 -39.23 -14.49
CA ASP A 18 -5.64 -39.07 -15.38
C ASP A 18 -7.04 -39.37 -14.83
N GLY A 19 -7.93 -38.38 -14.99
CA GLY A 19 -9.37 -38.50 -14.78
C GLY A 19 -10.17 -37.51 -15.64
N ILE A 20 -10.58 -37.98 -16.81
CA ILE A 20 -11.65 -37.53 -17.73
C ILE A 20 -12.31 -36.16 -17.42
N ILE A 21 -12.06 -35.19 -18.30
CA ILE A 21 -12.64 -33.85 -18.28
C ILE A 21 -14.12 -33.89 -18.67
N THR A 22 -15.01 -33.54 -17.74
CA THR A 22 -16.36 -33.06 -18.05
C THR A 22 -16.53 -31.64 -17.51
N SER A 23 -17.05 -30.76 -18.37
CA SER A 23 -17.31 -29.35 -18.06
C SER A 23 -18.51 -29.22 -17.12
N GLY A 24 -18.26 -29.17 -15.82
CA GLY A 24 -19.26 -28.90 -14.80
C GLY A 24 -18.64 -28.08 -13.66
N ASN A 25 -19.36 -27.06 -13.20
CA ASN A 25 -18.99 -26.11 -12.15
C ASN A 25 -18.08 -26.70 -11.05
N ARG A 26 -16.77 -26.40 -11.11
CA ARG A 26 -15.91 -26.50 -9.92
C ARG A 26 -16.36 -25.42 -8.95
N HIS A 27 -17.14 -25.81 -7.94
CA HIS A 27 -17.24 -25.05 -6.71
C HIS A 27 -15.81 -24.81 -6.18
N PHE A 28 -15.48 -23.57 -5.84
CA PHE A 28 -14.18 -23.13 -5.32
C PHE A 28 -13.97 -23.60 -3.85
N THR A 29 -14.44 -24.80 -3.54
CA THR A 29 -14.42 -25.44 -2.23
C THR A 29 -13.69 -26.76 -2.40
N GLY A 30 -12.36 -26.69 -2.41
CA GLY A 30 -11.48 -27.85 -2.43
C GLY A 30 -10.26 -27.51 -1.60
N GLU A 31 -9.66 -28.50 -0.95
CA GLU A 31 -8.61 -28.48 0.10
C GLU A 31 -7.43 -27.49 -0.06
N ARG A 32 -7.29 -26.79 -1.18
CA ARG A 32 -6.24 -25.79 -1.47
C ARG A 32 -6.65 -24.35 -1.15
N ASP A 33 -7.88 -24.12 -0.70
CA ASP A 33 -8.36 -22.79 -0.33
C ASP A 33 -7.83 -22.34 1.04
N VAL A 34 -7.41 -21.07 1.17
CA VAL A 34 -6.78 -20.52 2.39
C VAL A 34 -7.60 -20.77 3.66
N PHE A 35 -8.93 -20.62 3.55
CA PHE A 35 -9.83 -20.71 4.69
C PHE A 35 -10.61 -22.05 4.73
N GLY A 36 -10.44 -22.92 3.73
CA GLY A 36 -11.11 -24.21 3.64
C GLY A 36 -12.65 -24.11 3.59
N ASN A 37 -13.34 -25.18 4.01
CA ASN A 37 -14.79 -25.15 4.14
C ASN A 37 -15.22 -24.46 5.45
N GLU A 38 -15.71 -23.24 5.34
CA GLU A 38 -16.13 -22.40 6.48
C GLU A 38 -17.58 -22.66 6.96
N GLU A 39 -18.30 -23.67 6.42
CA GLU A 39 -19.72 -23.90 6.73
C GLU A 39 -19.99 -24.10 8.24
N THR A 40 -19.05 -24.73 8.97
CA THR A 40 -19.15 -25.05 10.41
C THR A 40 -18.38 -24.09 11.33
N HIS A 41 -17.68 -23.08 10.80
CA HIS A 41 -16.83 -22.19 11.59
C HIS A 41 -17.62 -21.01 12.19
N GLN A 42 -17.32 -20.63 13.44
CA GLN A 42 -17.99 -19.50 14.13
C GLN A 42 -17.63 -18.13 13.55
N ILE A 43 -16.43 -17.99 12.97
CA ILE A 43 -15.97 -16.79 12.26
C ILE A 43 -15.81 -17.17 10.78
N LYS A 44 -16.52 -16.47 9.90
CA LYS A 44 -16.42 -16.62 8.44
C LYS A 44 -15.62 -15.46 7.87
N TYR A 45 -14.58 -15.75 7.10
CA TYR A 45 -13.69 -14.75 6.51
C TYR A 45 -14.09 -14.37 5.08
N LYS A 46 -14.74 -15.26 4.31
CA LYS A 46 -15.19 -14.98 2.94
C LYS A 46 -16.51 -14.22 2.85
N THR A 47 -16.59 -13.03 3.45
CA THR A 47 -17.83 -12.26 3.50
C THR A 47 -17.90 -11.13 2.47
N LEU A 48 -16.77 -10.72 1.88
CA LEU A 48 -16.67 -9.47 1.10
C LEU A 48 -17.17 -9.61 -0.34
N SER A 49 -17.95 -8.61 -0.79
CA SER A 49 -18.29 -8.44 -2.21
C SER A 49 -17.19 -7.70 -2.95
N TRP A 50 -17.11 -7.82 -4.28
CA TRP A 50 -16.11 -7.09 -5.07
C TRP A 50 -16.27 -5.57 -4.96
N GLN A 51 -17.50 -5.08 -4.77
CA GLN A 51 -17.77 -3.66 -4.56
C GLN A 51 -17.20 -3.17 -3.24
N LEU A 52 -17.37 -3.95 -2.16
CA LEU A 52 -16.83 -3.60 -0.85
C LEU A 52 -15.30 -3.66 -0.85
N VAL A 53 -14.71 -4.64 -1.55
CA VAL A 53 -13.26 -4.69 -1.78
C VAL A 53 -12.76 -3.50 -2.58
N ALA A 54 -13.50 -3.04 -3.59
CA ALA A 54 -13.14 -1.83 -4.32
C ALA A 54 -13.13 -0.60 -3.39
N VAL A 55 -14.12 -0.46 -2.51
CA VAL A 55 -14.17 0.62 -1.51
C VAL A 55 -13.02 0.53 -0.52
N LEU A 56 -12.69 -0.67 -0.03
CA LEU A 56 -11.54 -0.89 0.85
C LEU A 56 -10.22 -0.47 0.18
N MET A 57 -9.99 -0.94 -1.05
CA MET A 57 -8.80 -0.59 -1.83
C MET A 57 -8.73 0.93 -2.06
N ILE A 58 -9.86 1.58 -2.35
CA ILE A 58 -9.92 3.04 -2.52
C ILE A 58 -9.62 3.75 -1.20
N ALA A 59 -10.18 3.30 -0.07
CA ALA A 59 -9.92 3.89 1.25
C ALA A 59 -8.44 3.82 1.64
N GLU A 60 -7.80 2.73 1.26
CA GLU A 60 -6.38 2.49 1.49
C GLU A 60 -5.51 3.37 0.58
N ILE A 61 -5.74 3.31 -0.73
CA ILE A 61 -4.91 3.96 -1.74
C ILE A 61 -5.17 5.46 -1.77
N VAL A 62 -6.44 5.88 -1.95
CA VAL A 62 -6.86 7.28 -2.00
C VAL A 62 -6.91 7.84 -0.58
N SER A 63 -5.74 8.12 -0.05
CA SER A 63 -5.55 8.54 1.33
C SER A 63 -4.50 9.65 1.40
N ASN A 64 -3.63 9.67 2.41
CA ASN A 64 -2.62 10.72 2.59
C ASN A 64 -1.64 10.88 1.39
N GLY A 65 -1.39 9.83 0.60
CA GLY A 65 -0.46 9.87 -0.54
C GLY A 65 -0.82 10.92 -1.59
N MET A 66 -2.12 11.17 -1.80
CA MET A 66 -2.60 12.19 -2.75
C MET A 66 -2.08 13.60 -2.41
N LEU A 67 -1.86 13.89 -1.13
CA LEU A 67 -1.46 15.20 -0.64
C LEU A 67 -0.01 15.55 -1.00
N SER A 68 0.78 14.57 -1.45
CA SER A 68 2.14 14.78 -1.95
C SER A 68 2.20 15.05 -3.47
N LEU A 69 1.15 14.69 -4.21
CA LEU A 69 1.16 14.75 -5.67
C LEU A 69 1.32 16.17 -6.23
N PRO A 70 0.68 17.22 -5.67
CA PRO A 70 0.89 18.59 -6.15
C PRO A 70 2.34 19.05 -6.02
N SER A 71 3.00 18.74 -4.90
CA SER A 71 4.40 19.13 -4.65
C SER A 71 5.38 18.53 -5.65
N SER A 72 5.08 17.35 -6.19
CA SER A 72 5.85 16.72 -7.26
C SER A 72 5.87 17.57 -8.53
N GLY A 73 4.76 18.24 -8.82
CA GLY A 73 4.66 19.17 -9.95
C GLY A 73 5.50 20.43 -9.75
N GLY A 74 5.61 20.94 -8.51
CA GLY A 74 6.52 22.05 -8.20
C GLY A 74 8.00 21.75 -8.46
N VAL A 75 8.36 20.48 -8.64
CA VAL A 75 9.75 20.05 -8.90
C VAL A 75 10.01 19.78 -10.39
N VAL A 76 9.15 19.01 -11.07
CA VAL A 76 9.35 18.63 -12.49
C VAL A 76 8.51 19.44 -13.48
N GLY A 77 7.58 20.25 -12.99
CA GLY A 77 6.55 20.93 -13.77
C GLY A 77 5.25 20.15 -13.85
N LEU A 78 4.17 20.86 -14.19
CA LEU A 78 2.82 20.32 -14.20
C LEU A 78 2.65 19.16 -15.21
N ILE A 79 3.18 19.30 -16.42
CA ILE A 79 2.96 18.32 -17.50
C ILE A 79 3.68 16.99 -17.19
N PRO A 80 4.99 16.97 -16.86
CA PRO A 80 5.67 15.74 -16.48
C PRO A 80 5.03 15.06 -15.27
N ASN A 81 4.56 15.82 -14.28
CA ASN A 81 3.89 15.27 -13.10
C ASN A 81 2.61 14.52 -13.46
N VAL A 82 1.74 15.11 -14.28
CA VAL A 82 0.49 14.46 -14.73
C VAL A 82 0.78 13.21 -15.56
N ILE A 83 1.77 13.28 -16.46
CA ILE A 83 2.20 12.12 -17.24
C ILE A 83 2.66 10.99 -16.31
N LEU A 84 3.46 11.30 -15.29
CA LEU A 84 3.92 10.30 -14.31
C LEU A 84 2.76 9.69 -13.51
N ILE A 85 1.82 10.49 -13.03
CA ILE A 85 0.63 10.01 -12.30
C ILE A 85 -0.17 9.05 -13.18
N VAL A 86 -0.49 9.43 -14.42
CA VAL A 86 -1.27 8.60 -15.34
C VAL A 86 -0.50 7.34 -15.73
N PHE A 87 0.79 7.46 -16.05
CA PHE A 87 1.64 6.33 -16.41
C PHE A 87 1.74 5.31 -15.27
N LEU A 88 2.01 5.75 -14.05
CA LEU A 88 2.10 4.88 -12.87
C LEU A 88 0.75 4.29 -12.48
N GLY A 89 -0.36 4.97 -12.79
CA GLY A 89 -1.69 4.41 -12.64
C GLY A 89 -1.99 3.28 -13.65
N ILE A 90 -1.64 3.48 -14.92
CA ILE A 90 -1.75 2.43 -15.96
C ILE A 90 -0.83 1.25 -15.62
N PHE A 91 0.40 1.53 -15.21
CA PHE A 91 1.36 0.50 -14.79
C PHE A 91 0.86 -0.27 -13.56
N GLY A 92 0.26 0.42 -12.58
CA GLY A 92 -0.40 -0.21 -11.44
C GLY A 92 -1.55 -1.14 -11.85
N THR A 93 -2.26 -0.81 -12.94
CA THR A 93 -3.30 -1.69 -13.51
C THR A 93 -2.71 -2.99 -14.04
N LEU A 94 -1.57 -2.90 -14.75
CA LEU A 94 -0.87 -4.06 -15.28
C LEU A 94 -0.41 -4.98 -14.14
N THR A 95 0.21 -4.43 -13.10
CA THR A 95 0.69 -5.23 -11.98
C THR A 95 -0.45 -5.81 -11.14
N ALA A 96 -1.56 -5.08 -10.99
CA ALA A 96 -2.80 -5.59 -10.43
C ALA A 96 -3.31 -6.81 -11.19
N TYR A 97 -3.33 -6.75 -12.53
CA TYR A 97 -3.70 -7.89 -13.37
C TYR A 97 -2.81 -9.10 -13.12
N LEU A 98 -1.48 -8.91 -13.07
CA LEU A 98 -0.53 -9.99 -12.81
C LEU A 98 -0.76 -10.64 -11.43
N LEU A 99 -0.98 -9.83 -10.39
CA LEU A 99 -1.27 -10.32 -9.03
C LEU A 99 -2.58 -11.10 -8.97
N VAL A 100 -3.65 -10.60 -9.61
CA VAL A 100 -4.93 -11.30 -9.62
C VAL A 100 -4.82 -12.63 -10.36
N GLN A 101 -4.12 -12.69 -11.50
CA GLN A 101 -3.88 -13.97 -12.19
C GLN A 101 -3.10 -14.95 -11.32
N PHE A 102 -2.03 -14.49 -10.67
CA PHE A 102 -1.25 -15.32 -9.76
C PHE A 102 -2.12 -15.88 -8.61
N LYS A 103 -2.98 -15.05 -8.00
CA LYS A 103 -3.90 -15.49 -6.94
C LYS A 103 -4.94 -16.51 -7.44
N LEU A 104 -5.42 -16.36 -8.67
CA LEU A 104 -6.38 -17.30 -9.25
C LEU A 104 -5.71 -18.64 -9.60
N ASN A 105 -4.43 -18.63 -9.95
CA ASN A 105 -3.64 -19.83 -10.21
C ASN A 105 -3.21 -20.55 -8.92
N HIS A 106 -2.96 -19.80 -7.84
CA HIS A 106 -2.54 -20.30 -6.53
C HIS A 106 -3.52 -19.86 -5.42
N PRO A 107 -4.70 -20.52 -5.32
CA PRO A 107 -5.71 -20.18 -4.32
C PRO A 107 -5.21 -20.19 -2.87
N GLU A 108 -4.17 -20.95 -2.56
CA GLU A 108 -3.55 -21.11 -1.25
C GLU A 108 -2.77 -19.87 -0.76
N VAL A 109 -2.47 -18.92 -1.65
CA VAL A 109 -1.67 -17.72 -1.33
C VAL A 109 -2.50 -16.69 -0.58
N HIS A 110 -2.30 -16.51 0.72
CA HIS A 110 -3.06 -15.51 1.49
C HIS A 110 -2.41 -14.12 1.48
N ASN A 111 -1.09 -14.05 1.44
CA ASN A 111 -0.32 -12.82 1.55
C ASN A 111 0.93 -12.84 0.67
N MET A 112 1.62 -11.70 0.56
CA MET A 112 2.84 -11.56 -0.25
C MET A 112 3.94 -12.56 0.15
N GLY A 113 4.04 -12.94 1.42
CA GLY A 113 4.97 -13.96 1.88
C GLY A 113 4.67 -15.35 1.34
N ASP A 114 3.40 -15.77 1.34
CA ASP A 114 3.02 -17.06 0.75
C ASP A 114 3.33 -17.08 -0.77
N ALA A 115 3.12 -15.96 -1.46
CA ALA A 115 3.52 -15.80 -2.86
C ALA A 115 5.05 -15.87 -3.05
N GLY A 116 5.80 -15.26 -2.14
CA GLY A 116 7.27 -15.33 -2.11
C GLY A 116 7.80 -16.72 -1.86
N TYR A 117 7.08 -17.54 -1.07
CA TYR A 117 7.43 -18.92 -0.82
C TYR A 117 7.44 -19.75 -2.11
N ILE A 118 6.45 -19.53 -2.97
CA ILE A 118 6.32 -20.26 -4.24
C ILE A 118 7.52 -19.99 -5.15
N ILE A 119 8.01 -18.74 -5.22
CA ILE A 119 9.05 -18.36 -6.18
C ILE A 119 10.47 -18.49 -5.62
N PHE A 120 10.69 -18.04 -4.38
CA PHE A 120 12.02 -17.93 -3.79
C PHE A 120 12.16 -18.76 -2.51
N GLY A 121 11.24 -19.70 -2.26
CA GLY A 121 11.26 -20.59 -1.11
C GLY A 121 11.18 -19.86 0.22
N VAL A 122 11.77 -20.46 1.26
CA VAL A 122 11.72 -19.93 2.64
C VAL A 122 12.24 -18.50 2.72
N VAL A 123 13.33 -18.17 2.01
CA VAL A 123 13.92 -16.83 2.03
C VAL A 123 12.95 -15.79 1.46
N GLY A 124 12.31 -16.10 0.32
CA GLY A 124 11.27 -15.23 -0.25
C GLY A 124 10.12 -14.96 0.68
N ARG A 125 9.66 -16.02 1.37
CA ARG A 125 8.58 -15.92 2.35
C ARG A 125 8.93 -14.94 3.46
N GLU A 126 10.11 -15.09 4.07
CA GLU A 126 10.52 -14.23 5.17
C GLU A 126 10.70 -12.76 4.73
N ILE A 127 11.36 -12.52 3.60
CA ILE A 127 11.61 -11.17 3.10
C ILE A 127 10.30 -10.44 2.79
N LEU A 128 9.37 -11.07 2.07
CA LEU A 128 8.12 -10.43 1.68
C LEU A 128 7.11 -10.35 2.84
N SER A 129 7.06 -11.34 3.73
CA SER A 129 6.25 -11.22 4.95
C SER A 129 6.76 -10.07 5.85
N ALA A 130 8.07 -10.03 6.12
CA ALA A 130 8.66 -8.98 6.94
C ALA A 130 8.49 -7.60 6.28
N GLY A 131 8.77 -7.51 4.98
CA GLY A 131 8.59 -6.25 4.24
C GLY A 131 7.14 -5.78 4.22
N THR A 132 6.15 -6.68 4.21
CA THR A 132 4.73 -6.30 4.27
C THR A 132 4.37 -5.69 5.63
N VAL A 133 4.84 -6.31 6.72
CA VAL A 133 4.65 -5.79 8.09
C VAL A 133 5.34 -4.44 8.25
N ILE A 134 6.60 -4.32 7.81
CA ILE A 134 7.35 -3.07 7.91
C ILE A 134 6.67 -1.98 7.08
N PHE A 135 6.27 -2.27 5.84
CA PHE A 135 5.55 -1.31 5.00
C PHE A 135 4.26 -0.82 5.66
N ALA A 136 3.46 -1.72 6.23
CA ALA A 136 2.24 -1.36 6.93
C ALA A 136 2.52 -0.45 8.15
N VAL A 137 3.61 -0.67 8.89
CA VAL A 137 4.03 0.23 9.99
C VAL A 137 4.44 1.61 9.46
N PHE A 138 5.15 1.69 8.32
CA PHE A 138 5.44 2.97 7.66
C PHE A 138 4.16 3.68 7.19
N ALA A 139 3.23 2.93 6.60
CA ALA A 139 1.95 3.45 6.12
C ALA A 139 1.11 4.00 7.29
N THR A 140 0.99 3.26 8.40
CA THR A 140 0.37 3.76 9.64
C THR A 140 1.10 5.00 10.14
N GLY A 141 2.43 5.00 10.20
CA GLY A 141 3.23 6.17 10.61
C GLY A 141 2.93 7.40 9.75
N GLY A 142 2.79 7.24 8.43
CA GLY A 142 2.39 8.30 7.52
C GLY A 142 0.99 8.85 7.80
N GLN A 143 0.05 8.02 8.24
CA GLN A 143 -1.28 8.45 8.64
C GLN A 143 -1.27 9.17 9.99
N LEU A 144 -0.47 8.69 10.95
CA LEU A 144 -0.26 9.38 12.23
C LEU A 144 0.38 10.75 12.03
N LEU A 145 1.34 10.87 11.12
CA LEU A 145 1.97 12.14 10.77
C LEU A 145 0.99 13.09 10.05
N ALA A 146 0.14 12.58 9.15
CA ALA A 146 -0.93 13.37 8.55
C ALA A 146 -1.94 13.87 9.60
N GLY A 147 -2.30 13.01 10.56
CA GLY A 147 -3.13 13.37 11.72
C GLY A 147 -2.49 14.40 12.64
N GLN A 148 -1.18 14.28 12.90
CA GLN A 148 -0.39 15.27 13.63
C GLN A 148 -0.48 16.65 12.99
N ILE A 149 -0.24 16.73 11.68
CA ILE A 149 -0.30 17.98 10.91
C ILE A 149 -1.73 18.54 10.96
N ALA A 150 -2.75 17.70 10.76
CA ALA A 150 -4.15 18.11 10.84
C ALA A 150 -4.51 18.72 12.20
N LEU A 151 -4.16 18.06 13.30
CA LEU A 151 -4.40 18.56 14.65
C LEU A 151 -3.62 19.85 14.94
N GLY A 152 -2.37 19.93 14.48
CA GLY A 152 -1.55 21.14 14.58
C GLY A 152 -2.19 22.34 13.88
N VAL A 153 -2.66 22.15 12.63
CA VAL A 153 -3.36 23.20 11.88
C VAL A 153 -4.67 23.60 12.55
N LEU A 154 -5.47 22.64 13.02
CA LEU A 154 -6.76 22.91 13.65
C LEU A 154 -6.64 23.70 14.96
N SER A 155 -5.55 23.49 15.70
CA SER A 155 -5.34 24.09 17.02
C SER A 155 -4.33 25.23 17.03
N ASP A 156 -3.90 25.72 15.85
CA ASP A 156 -2.89 26.77 15.69
C ASP A 156 -1.54 26.42 16.36
N SER A 157 -1.17 25.14 16.32
CA SER A 157 0.10 24.58 16.82
C SER A 157 0.43 24.95 18.27
N ARG A 158 -0.58 24.97 19.14
CA ARG A 158 -0.45 25.28 20.59
C ARG A 158 0.30 24.23 21.40
N LEU A 159 0.32 22.98 20.92
CA LEU A 159 1.04 21.88 21.53
C LEU A 159 2.23 21.49 20.67
N CYS A 160 3.14 20.75 21.29
CA CYS A 160 4.25 20.11 20.60
C CYS A 160 3.76 19.07 19.58
N LEU A 161 4.42 19.00 18.41
CA LEU A 161 4.06 18.06 17.34
C LEU A 161 4.00 16.61 17.83
N MET A 162 4.97 16.19 18.65
CA MET A 162 4.98 14.85 19.26
C MET A 162 3.69 14.54 20.05
N LEU A 163 3.14 15.54 20.76
CA LEU A 163 1.89 15.36 21.53
C LEU A 163 0.69 15.19 20.61
N TYR A 164 0.62 15.92 19.50
CA TYR A 164 -0.44 15.71 18.51
C TYR A 164 -0.38 14.30 17.91
N THR A 165 0.80 13.78 17.61
CA THR A 165 0.96 12.40 17.15
C THR A 165 0.46 11.41 18.20
N GLY A 166 0.76 11.65 19.48
CA GLY A 166 0.27 10.81 20.58
C GLY A 166 -1.25 10.84 20.71
N ILE A 167 -1.84 12.03 20.67
CA ILE A 167 -3.31 12.23 20.71
C ILE A 167 -3.97 11.52 19.54
N PHE A 168 -3.38 11.55 18.35
CA PHE A 168 -3.93 10.90 17.16
C PHE A 168 -3.73 9.38 17.18
N THR A 169 -2.64 8.88 17.80
CA THR A 169 -2.35 7.44 17.90
C THR A 169 -3.37 6.71 18.75
N ILE A 170 -3.90 7.33 19.82
CA ILE A 170 -4.88 6.71 20.73
C ILE A 170 -6.15 6.22 19.99
N PRO A 171 -6.89 7.08 19.24
CA PRO A 171 -8.04 6.63 18.49
C PRO A 171 -7.67 5.67 17.35
N THR A 172 -6.56 5.87 16.64
CA THR A 172 -6.09 4.92 15.61
C THR A 172 -5.90 3.52 16.19
N LEU A 173 -5.29 3.44 17.37
CA LEU A 173 -5.10 2.19 18.12
C LEU A 173 -6.44 1.55 18.48
N ILE A 174 -7.41 2.32 18.98
CA ILE A 174 -8.76 1.83 19.32
C ILE A 174 -9.45 1.24 18.07
N PHE A 175 -9.40 1.95 16.94
CA PHE A 175 -10.00 1.49 15.69
C PHE A 175 -9.25 0.31 15.05
N SER A 176 -8.02 0.00 15.47
CA SER A 176 -7.25 -1.15 14.97
C SER A 176 -7.66 -2.48 15.63
N PHE A 177 -8.35 -2.43 16.78
CA PHE A 177 -8.70 -3.62 17.57
C PHE A 177 -9.65 -4.63 16.93
N PRO A 178 -10.63 -4.29 16.08
CA PRO A 178 -11.53 -5.28 15.50
C PRO A 178 -10.71 -6.38 14.80
N ARG A 179 -10.93 -7.64 15.16
CA ARG A 179 -10.18 -8.78 14.59
C ARG A 179 -10.57 -9.16 13.16
N THR A 180 -11.77 -8.75 12.72
CA THR A 180 -12.31 -9.08 11.39
C THR A 180 -12.31 -7.87 10.46
N LEU A 181 -11.93 -8.07 9.20
CA LEU A 181 -11.96 -7.02 8.19
C LEU A 181 -13.38 -6.57 7.85
N ASP A 182 -14.39 -7.43 8.02
CA ASP A 182 -15.80 -7.10 7.74
C ASP A 182 -16.29 -5.88 8.54
N ARG A 183 -15.94 -5.77 9.82
CA ARG A 183 -16.27 -4.61 10.65
C ARG A 183 -15.48 -3.36 10.24
N LEU A 184 -14.23 -3.52 9.82
CA LEU A 184 -13.40 -2.42 9.31
C LEU A 184 -13.86 -1.94 7.92
N SER A 185 -14.45 -2.82 7.13
CA SER A 185 -14.94 -2.52 5.77
C SER A 185 -16.06 -1.50 5.79
N TRP A 186 -16.99 -1.61 6.75
CA TRP A 186 -18.04 -0.62 6.94
C TRP A 186 -17.53 0.75 7.41
N LEU A 187 -16.44 0.78 8.18
CA LEU A 187 -15.76 2.02 8.58
C LEU A 187 -14.99 2.67 7.41
N SER A 188 -14.65 1.89 6.39
CA SER A 188 -13.93 2.40 5.21
C SER A 188 -14.81 3.21 4.27
N VAL A 189 -16.13 2.98 4.26
CA VAL A 189 -17.08 3.77 3.46
C VAL A 189 -17.05 5.27 3.85
N PRO A 190 -17.28 5.66 5.12
CA PRO A 190 -17.20 7.07 5.51
C PRO A 190 -15.77 7.63 5.40
N SER A 191 -14.73 6.79 5.53
CA SER A 191 -13.33 7.17 5.29
C SER A 191 -13.12 7.70 3.86
N VAL A 192 -13.60 6.95 2.86
CA VAL A 192 -13.50 7.37 1.44
C VAL A 192 -14.26 8.67 1.20
N PHE A 193 -15.50 8.80 1.69
CA PHE A 193 -16.24 10.05 1.52
C PHE A 193 -15.54 11.24 2.19
N SER A 194 -14.98 11.03 3.38
CA SER A 194 -14.20 12.02 4.13
C SER A 194 -13.04 12.57 3.30
N ILE A 195 -12.15 11.71 2.78
CA ILE A 195 -10.99 12.19 2.01
C ILE A 195 -11.38 12.81 0.67
N LEU A 196 -12.43 12.31 0.02
CA LEU A 196 -12.91 12.87 -1.25
C LEU A 196 -13.45 14.28 -1.07
N ILE A 197 -14.30 14.48 -0.06
CA ILE A 197 -14.84 15.80 0.27
C ILE A 197 -13.71 16.73 0.71
N ALA A 198 -12.77 16.25 1.53
CA ALA A 198 -11.61 17.04 1.94
C ALA A 198 -10.77 17.52 0.73
N GLY A 199 -10.51 16.65 -0.24
CA GLY A 199 -9.76 17.04 -1.45
C GLY A 199 -10.55 17.99 -2.35
N ILE A 200 -11.87 17.86 -2.45
CA ILE A 200 -12.73 18.83 -3.15
C ILE A 200 -12.68 20.20 -2.45
N VAL A 201 -12.82 20.24 -1.12
CA VAL A 201 -12.71 21.46 -0.32
C VAL A 201 -11.32 22.09 -0.49
N GLY A 202 -10.26 21.28 -0.50
CA GLY A 202 -8.90 21.75 -0.75
C GLY A 202 -8.72 22.36 -2.14
N MET A 203 -9.28 21.73 -3.18
CA MET A 203 -9.27 22.26 -4.55
C MET A 203 -10.05 23.58 -4.67
N ILE A 204 -11.22 23.68 -4.03
CA ILE A 204 -12.01 24.91 -3.98
C ILE A 204 -11.23 26.02 -3.25
N GLY A 205 -10.64 25.69 -2.10
CA GLY A 205 -9.84 26.63 -1.31
C GLY A 205 -8.66 27.19 -2.08
N ALA A 206 -7.96 26.33 -2.84
CA ALA A 206 -6.90 26.75 -3.74
C ALA A 206 -7.41 27.63 -4.88
N GLY A 207 -8.54 27.26 -5.50
CA GLY A 207 -9.14 28.01 -6.62
C GLY A 207 -9.58 29.42 -6.26
N ILE A 208 -10.20 29.58 -5.08
CA ILE A 208 -10.69 30.88 -4.59
C ILE A 208 -9.55 31.76 -4.06
N ASN A 209 -8.48 31.14 -3.54
CA ASN A 209 -7.34 31.85 -2.95
C ASN A 209 -6.06 31.48 -3.69
N PRO A 210 -5.94 31.87 -4.98
CA PRO A 210 -4.72 31.67 -5.72
C PRO A 210 -3.55 32.36 -5.02
N LEU A 211 -2.39 31.69 -4.91
CA LEU A 211 -1.22 32.30 -4.29
C LEU A 211 -0.74 33.50 -5.14
N GLU A 212 -0.66 34.69 -4.54
CA GLU A 212 -0.21 35.90 -5.26
C GLU A 212 1.24 35.76 -5.71
N GLY A 213 1.54 36.15 -6.95
CA GLY A 213 2.88 36.04 -7.54
C GLY A 213 3.32 34.61 -7.86
N ARG A 214 2.40 33.63 -7.88
CA ARG A 214 2.73 32.24 -8.19
C ARG A 214 3.35 32.09 -9.59
N THR A 215 4.40 31.28 -9.67
CA THR A 215 4.82 30.66 -10.93
C THR A 215 4.21 29.28 -11.02
N THR A 216 3.58 28.98 -12.15
CA THR A 216 3.11 27.63 -12.46
C THR A 216 3.90 27.15 -13.67
N SER A 217 5.01 26.47 -13.41
CA SER A 217 5.90 26.02 -14.46
C SER A 217 5.34 24.77 -15.13
N LEU A 218 5.16 24.81 -16.45
CA LEU A 218 4.68 23.65 -17.22
C LEU A 218 5.75 22.55 -17.31
N PHE A 219 7.00 22.97 -17.43
CA PHE A 219 8.19 22.11 -17.49
C PHE A 219 9.30 22.73 -16.66
N LEU A 220 9.93 21.93 -15.81
CA LEU A 220 11.14 22.29 -15.07
C LEU A 220 12.25 21.28 -15.40
N GLN A 221 13.50 21.69 -15.22
CA GLN A 221 14.67 20.83 -15.38
C GLN A 221 15.38 20.65 -14.03
N PRO A 222 14.82 19.85 -13.11
CA PRO A 222 15.45 19.58 -11.83
C PRO A 222 16.70 18.70 -11.98
N THR A 223 17.55 18.73 -10.96
CA THR A 223 18.62 17.74 -10.80
C THR A 223 18.02 16.34 -10.63
N PHE A 224 18.79 15.29 -10.91
CA PHE A 224 18.31 13.90 -10.77
C PHE A 224 17.69 13.62 -9.40
N VAL A 225 18.34 14.07 -8.31
CA VAL A 225 17.86 13.86 -6.94
C VAL A 225 16.48 14.49 -6.73
N ASN A 226 16.30 15.73 -7.15
CA ASN A 226 15.01 16.41 -7.01
C ASN A 226 13.96 15.79 -7.93
N ALA A 227 14.33 15.49 -9.18
CA ALA A 227 13.43 14.87 -10.17
C ALA A 227 12.84 13.55 -9.69
N PHE A 228 13.63 12.74 -8.98
CA PHE A 228 13.19 11.41 -8.56
C PHE A 228 12.15 11.44 -7.44
N VAL A 229 12.09 12.51 -6.63
CA VAL A 229 11.02 12.69 -5.63
C VAL A 229 9.65 12.72 -6.30
N SER A 230 9.57 13.30 -7.50
CA SER A 230 8.35 13.33 -8.31
C SER A 230 7.96 11.96 -8.86
N VAL A 231 8.83 10.95 -8.75
CA VAL A 231 8.51 9.54 -9.00
C VAL A 231 8.09 8.85 -7.69
N THR A 232 8.82 9.03 -6.59
CA THR A 232 8.54 8.33 -5.32
C THR A 232 7.19 8.72 -4.72
N ASN A 233 6.76 9.98 -4.87
CA ASN A 233 5.48 10.45 -4.35
C ASN A 233 4.28 9.74 -5.02
N PRO A 234 4.13 9.75 -6.36
CA PRO A 234 3.14 8.91 -7.03
C PRO A 234 3.28 7.41 -6.75
N VAL A 235 4.51 6.89 -6.66
CA VAL A 235 4.74 5.47 -6.31
C VAL A 235 4.12 5.11 -4.97
N PHE A 236 4.27 5.98 -3.96
CA PHE A 236 3.59 5.81 -2.67
C PHE A 236 2.07 5.95 -2.80
N ALA A 237 1.59 6.92 -3.57
CA ALA A 237 0.16 7.19 -3.71
C ALA A 237 -0.64 6.02 -4.32
N TYR A 238 0.02 5.11 -5.04
CA TYR A 238 -0.56 3.89 -5.60
C TYR A 238 -0.19 2.61 -4.83
N ALA A 239 0.36 2.73 -3.62
CA ALA A 239 0.95 1.62 -2.87
C ALA A 239 -0.06 0.74 -2.09
N GLY A 240 -1.08 0.17 -2.75
CA GLY A 240 -2.04 -0.76 -2.10
C GLY A 240 -1.91 -2.23 -2.52
N HIS A 241 -1.06 -2.53 -3.50
CA HIS A 241 -0.95 -3.88 -4.07
C HIS A 241 -0.52 -4.95 -3.06
N PHE A 242 0.18 -4.56 -1.99
CA PHE A 242 0.60 -5.47 -0.91
C PHE A 242 -0.58 -6.15 -0.20
N MET A 243 -1.77 -5.53 -0.17
CA MET A 243 -2.98 -6.10 0.43
C MET A 243 -3.83 -6.94 -0.54
N PHE A 244 -3.50 -6.96 -1.84
CA PHE A 244 -4.38 -7.59 -2.84
C PHE A 244 -4.66 -9.06 -2.54
N PHE A 245 -3.65 -9.85 -2.21
CA PHE A 245 -3.87 -11.27 -1.90
C PHE A 245 -4.79 -11.49 -0.70
N ILE A 246 -4.67 -10.64 0.33
CA ILE A 246 -5.50 -10.72 1.54
C ILE A 246 -6.95 -10.36 1.18
N LEU A 247 -7.14 -9.21 0.52
CA LEU A 247 -8.46 -8.72 0.12
C LEU A 247 -9.18 -9.70 -0.81
N ILE A 248 -8.47 -10.27 -1.79
CA ILE A 248 -9.02 -11.25 -2.74
C ILE A 248 -9.36 -12.56 -2.04
N SER A 249 -8.59 -12.98 -1.04
CA SER A 249 -8.87 -14.21 -0.28
C SER A 249 -10.16 -14.13 0.54
N GLU A 250 -10.55 -12.93 0.96
CA GLU A 250 -11.77 -12.67 1.73
C GLU A 250 -12.99 -12.35 0.83
N MET A 251 -12.82 -12.35 -0.49
CA MET A 251 -13.93 -12.21 -1.45
C MET A 251 -14.78 -13.47 -1.51
N ARG A 252 -16.11 -13.31 -1.56
CA ARG A 252 -17.05 -14.40 -1.86
C ARG A 252 -16.76 -15.06 -3.21
N ASN A 253 -16.36 -14.27 -4.21
CA ASN A 253 -15.98 -14.74 -5.53
C ASN A 253 -14.68 -14.07 -6.00
N PRO A 254 -13.51 -14.72 -5.82
CA PRO A 254 -12.21 -14.16 -6.21
C PRO A 254 -12.08 -13.82 -7.71
N LYS A 255 -12.87 -14.45 -8.60
CA LYS A 255 -12.84 -14.17 -10.05
C LYS A 255 -13.27 -12.75 -10.40
N ASP A 256 -14.01 -12.10 -9.50
CA ASP A 256 -14.44 -10.70 -9.66
C ASP A 256 -13.37 -9.69 -9.21
N ALA A 257 -12.20 -10.14 -8.73
CA ALA A 257 -11.14 -9.27 -8.21
C ALA A 257 -10.70 -8.17 -9.19
N MET A 258 -10.61 -8.48 -10.49
CA MET A 258 -10.26 -7.46 -11.49
C MET A 258 -11.30 -6.36 -11.62
N LYS A 259 -12.58 -6.62 -11.33
CA LYS A 259 -13.61 -5.56 -11.31
C LYS A 259 -13.28 -4.55 -10.22
N ALA A 260 -12.93 -5.04 -9.02
CA ALA A 260 -12.51 -4.18 -7.91
C ALA A 260 -11.22 -3.40 -8.26
N ALA A 261 -10.22 -4.07 -8.82
CA ALA A 261 -8.96 -3.43 -9.22
C ALA A 261 -9.15 -2.35 -10.30
N TYR A 262 -9.97 -2.60 -11.33
CA TYR A 262 -10.27 -1.57 -12.33
C TYR A 262 -11.03 -0.39 -11.74
N THR A 263 -12.04 -0.63 -10.89
CA THR A 263 -12.77 0.44 -10.20
C THR A 263 -11.83 1.31 -9.38
N LEU A 264 -10.97 0.69 -8.57
CA LEU A 264 -9.92 1.39 -7.83
C LEU A 264 -9.06 2.24 -8.76
N GLN A 265 -8.50 1.63 -9.80
CA GLN A 265 -7.40 2.23 -10.54
C GLN A 265 -7.88 3.38 -11.44
N ILE A 266 -9.06 3.24 -12.06
CA ILE A 266 -9.70 4.31 -12.83
C ILE A 266 -10.05 5.48 -11.90
N PHE A 267 -10.64 5.17 -10.75
CA PHE A 267 -11.04 6.17 -9.77
C PHE A 267 -9.84 6.94 -9.22
N ALA A 268 -8.86 6.24 -8.66
CA ALA A 268 -7.66 6.83 -8.06
C ALA A 268 -6.87 7.65 -9.08
N THR A 269 -6.65 7.13 -10.29
CA THR A 269 -5.88 7.85 -11.32
C THR A 269 -6.56 9.10 -11.80
N THR A 270 -7.89 9.06 -12.01
CA THR A 270 -8.65 10.24 -12.40
C THR A 270 -8.62 11.28 -11.29
N TYR A 271 -8.89 10.86 -10.05
CA TYR A 271 -8.94 11.76 -8.91
C TYR A 271 -7.57 12.39 -8.61
N TYR A 272 -6.50 11.61 -8.65
CA TYR A 272 -5.13 12.09 -8.46
C TYR A 272 -4.68 13.07 -9.52
N ALA A 273 -4.97 12.80 -10.79
CA ALA A 273 -4.64 13.73 -11.88
C ALA A 273 -5.38 15.05 -11.71
N VAL A 274 -6.71 15.02 -11.46
CA VAL A 274 -7.50 16.23 -11.25
C VAL A 274 -7.01 17.01 -10.02
N PHE A 275 -6.80 16.32 -8.89
CA PHE A 275 -6.32 16.95 -7.66
C PHE A 275 -4.94 17.58 -7.86
N ALA A 276 -3.98 16.86 -8.45
CA ALA A 276 -2.65 17.38 -8.72
C ALA A 276 -2.69 18.59 -9.65
N ILE A 277 -3.48 18.53 -10.73
CA ILE A 277 -3.62 19.63 -11.69
C ILE A 277 -4.19 20.86 -11.01
N VAL A 278 -5.35 20.73 -10.36
CA VAL A 278 -6.06 21.88 -9.78
C VAL A 278 -5.23 22.51 -8.68
N THR A 279 -4.73 21.70 -7.73
CA THR A 279 -3.98 22.22 -6.60
C THR A 279 -2.65 22.86 -7.03
N HIS A 280 -1.87 22.25 -7.92
CA HIS A 280 -0.63 22.86 -8.41
C HIS A 280 -0.92 24.09 -9.29
N TRP A 281 -1.92 24.04 -10.17
CA TRP A 281 -2.28 25.19 -11.00
C TRP A 281 -2.57 26.44 -10.16
N TYR A 282 -3.30 26.27 -9.05
CA TYR A 282 -3.71 27.38 -8.21
C TYR A 282 -2.69 27.80 -7.13
N LEU A 283 -1.92 26.87 -6.58
CA LEU A 283 -0.94 27.15 -5.52
C LEU A 283 0.48 27.41 -6.06
N GLY A 284 0.76 27.05 -7.31
CA GLY A 284 2.05 27.25 -7.98
C GLY A 284 3.13 26.25 -7.55
N ASP A 285 4.35 26.50 -8.01
CA ASP A 285 5.50 25.60 -7.83
C ASP A 285 5.95 25.47 -6.36
N GLY A 286 5.55 26.42 -5.50
CA GLY A 286 5.85 26.41 -4.06
C GLY A 286 4.90 25.58 -3.20
N VAL A 287 4.04 24.75 -3.79
CA VAL A 287 3.10 23.92 -3.03
C VAL A 287 3.83 22.90 -2.15
N VAL A 288 3.54 22.91 -0.85
CA VAL A 288 4.20 22.05 0.13
C VAL A 288 3.57 20.66 0.17
N SER A 289 4.25 19.70 0.79
CA SER A 289 3.70 18.37 1.06
C SER A 289 3.55 18.16 2.56
N PRO A 290 2.34 17.87 3.08
CA PRO A 290 1.05 17.75 2.40
C PRO A 290 0.47 19.07 1.85
N SER A 291 -0.20 19.00 0.69
CA SER A 291 -0.67 20.17 -0.07
C SER A 291 -1.72 21.04 0.62
N PHE A 292 -2.51 20.49 1.54
CA PHE A 292 -3.46 21.28 2.34
C PHE A 292 -2.74 22.31 3.23
N SER A 293 -1.48 22.11 3.57
CA SER A 293 -0.69 23.09 4.33
C SER A 293 -0.31 24.33 3.52
N SER A 294 -0.49 24.32 2.20
CA SER A 294 -0.33 25.52 1.35
C SER A 294 -1.61 26.37 1.27
N LEU A 295 -2.72 25.92 1.84
CA LEU A 295 -3.98 26.67 1.80
C LEU A 295 -4.02 27.77 2.87
N PRO A 296 -4.81 28.83 2.66
CA PRO A 296 -5.09 29.80 3.71
C PRO A 296 -5.72 29.13 4.94
N PRO A 297 -5.53 29.68 6.16
CA PRO A 297 -5.88 29.00 7.41
C PRO A 297 -7.30 28.44 7.49
N VAL A 298 -8.31 29.17 7.00
CA VAL A 298 -9.72 28.72 7.04
C VAL A 298 -9.91 27.46 6.18
N TRP A 299 -9.36 27.45 4.98
CA TRP A 299 -9.46 26.33 4.03
C TRP A 299 -8.60 25.15 4.44
N ALA A 300 -7.41 25.41 4.98
CA ALA A 300 -6.54 24.37 5.54
C ALA A 300 -7.24 23.66 6.71
N LYS A 301 -7.80 24.40 7.67
CA LYS A 301 -8.55 23.86 8.80
C LYS A 301 -9.75 23.02 8.34
N ALA A 302 -10.51 23.51 7.35
CA ALA A 302 -11.65 22.78 6.80
C ALA A 302 -11.21 21.47 6.12
N ALA A 303 -10.24 21.52 5.21
CA ALA A 303 -9.76 20.35 4.48
C ALA A 303 -9.16 19.29 5.42
N TYR A 304 -8.29 19.70 6.36
CA TYR A 304 -7.71 18.77 7.34
C TYR A 304 -8.75 18.21 8.30
N GLY A 305 -9.66 19.03 8.81
CA GLY A 305 -10.73 18.58 9.71
C GLY A 305 -11.62 17.52 9.05
N ILE A 306 -11.98 17.72 7.78
CA ILE A 306 -12.78 16.76 7.01
C ILE A 306 -11.97 15.49 6.70
N ALA A 307 -10.64 15.56 6.57
CA ALA A 307 -9.78 14.40 6.26
C ALA A 307 -9.46 13.49 7.46
N ILE A 308 -9.67 13.95 8.70
CA ILE A 308 -9.34 13.20 9.93
C ILE A 308 -9.95 11.78 9.96
N PRO A 309 -11.25 11.57 9.67
CA PRO A 309 -11.82 10.24 9.65
C PRO A 309 -11.05 9.29 8.75
N ASN A 310 -10.61 9.76 7.58
CA ASN A 310 -9.82 8.94 6.68
C ASN A 310 -8.44 8.57 7.24
N PHE A 311 -7.71 9.54 7.81
CA PHE A 311 -6.41 9.25 8.40
C PHE A 311 -6.50 8.24 9.55
N LEU A 312 -7.56 8.33 10.37
CA LEU A 312 -7.81 7.37 11.45
C LEU A 312 -8.06 5.96 10.93
N ILE A 313 -8.99 5.81 9.97
CA ILE A 313 -9.40 4.49 9.48
C ILE A 313 -8.35 3.85 8.57
N ALA A 314 -7.69 4.63 7.69
CA ALA A 314 -6.59 4.12 6.89
C ALA A 314 -5.41 3.69 7.79
N GLY A 315 -5.05 4.51 8.78
CA GLY A 315 -4.00 4.18 9.73
C GLY A 315 -4.28 2.91 10.53
N SER A 316 -5.54 2.73 10.95
CA SER A 316 -5.94 1.54 11.71
C SER A 316 -5.99 0.28 10.85
N LEU A 317 -6.38 0.38 9.58
CA LEU A 317 -6.37 -0.74 8.64
C LEU A 317 -4.95 -1.28 8.41
N TYR A 318 -3.97 -0.38 8.26
CA TYR A 318 -2.57 -0.77 8.12
C TYR A 318 -2.03 -1.46 9.38
N ALA A 319 -2.26 -0.87 10.55
CA ALA A 319 -1.80 -1.44 11.82
C ALA A 319 -2.46 -2.80 12.11
N HIS A 320 -3.75 -2.91 11.83
CA HIS A 320 -4.50 -4.15 11.89
C HIS A 320 -3.90 -5.22 10.97
N THR A 321 -3.61 -4.87 9.72
CA THR A 321 -3.07 -5.80 8.72
C THR A 321 -1.71 -6.34 9.15
N ALA A 322 -0.83 -5.47 9.65
CA ALA A 322 0.47 -5.87 10.19
C ALA A 322 0.32 -6.86 11.37
N ALA A 323 -0.56 -6.55 12.33
CA ALA A 323 -0.83 -7.42 13.46
C ALA A 323 -1.45 -8.76 13.03
N LYS A 324 -2.40 -8.74 12.09
CA LYS A 324 -3.07 -9.93 11.54
C LYS A 324 -2.09 -10.89 10.88
N LEU A 325 -1.14 -10.38 10.10
CA LEU A 325 -0.12 -11.23 9.45
C LEU A 325 0.74 -11.98 10.46
N ILE A 326 1.18 -11.31 11.53
CA ILE A 326 1.96 -11.95 12.60
C ILE A 326 1.07 -12.92 13.39
N PHE A 327 -0.15 -12.51 13.74
CA PHE A 327 -1.11 -13.33 14.49
C PHE A 327 -1.42 -14.64 13.76
N LEU A 328 -1.73 -14.57 12.47
CA LEU A 328 -1.99 -15.75 11.62
C LEU A 328 -0.77 -16.67 11.55
N ARG A 329 0.44 -16.11 11.55
CA ARG A 329 1.67 -16.91 11.53
C ARG A 329 1.92 -17.63 12.84
N LEU A 330 1.67 -16.97 13.98
CA LEU A 330 1.82 -17.57 15.30
C LEU A 330 0.80 -18.68 15.57
N PHE A 331 -0.45 -18.52 15.10
CA PHE A 331 -1.56 -19.41 15.42
C PHE A 331 -2.12 -20.21 14.23
N ARG A 332 -1.37 -20.36 13.13
CA ARG A 332 -1.84 -21.01 11.89
C ARG A 332 -2.51 -22.37 12.11
N ASN A 333 -2.03 -23.12 13.11
CA ASN A 333 -2.52 -24.47 13.46
C ASN A 333 -3.06 -24.54 14.90
N SER A 334 -3.66 -23.46 15.42
CA SER A 334 -4.11 -23.38 16.82
C SER A 334 -5.57 -22.93 16.93
N GLU A 335 -6.27 -23.44 17.96
CA GLU A 335 -7.64 -23.04 18.32
C GLU A 335 -7.77 -21.53 18.61
N HIS A 336 -6.68 -20.86 19.01
CA HIS A 336 -6.67 -19.43 19.33
C HIS A 336 -6.98 -18.53 18.13
N LEU A 337 -6.87 -19.08 16.91
CA LEU A 337 -7.22 -18.38 15.67
C LEU A 337 -8.74 -18.26 15.48
N HIS A 338 -9.51 -19.28 15.88
CA HIS A 338 -10.94 -19.38 15.58
C HIS A 338 -11.84 -19.24 16.82
N SER A 339 -11.28 -19.23 18.04
CA SER A 339 -12.04 -19.17 19.29
C SER A 339 -11.69 -17.94 20.15
N HIS A 340 -12.66 -17.45 20.92
CA HIS A 340 -12.50 -16.36 21.88
C HIS A 340 -11.72 -16.82 23.13
N THR A 341 -10.41 -17.02 22.97
CA THR A 341 -9.50 -17.43 24.05
C THR A 341 -8.77 -16.23 24.65
N LEU A 342 -8.42 -16.31 25.94
CA LEU A 342 -7.63 -15.28 26.63
C LEU A 342 -6.24 -15.11 25.99
N ILE A 343 -5.59 -16.21 25.61
CA ILE A 343 -4.27 -16.20 24.93
C ILE A 343 -4.37 -15.52 23.57
N GLY A 344 -5.42 -15.84 22.79
CA GLY A 344 -5.69 -15.18 21.52
C GLY A 344 -5.83 -13.67 21.71
N TRP A 345 -6.78 -13.23 22.55
CA TRP A 345 -7.05 -11.81 22.77
C TRP A 345 -5.86 -11.07 23.38
N GLY A 346 -5.13 -11.68 24.30
CA GLY A 346 -3.90 -11.15 24.87
C GLY A 346 -2.84 -10.91 23.80
N THR A 347 -2.54 -11.93 22.98
CA THR A 347 -1.55 -11.82 21.90
C THR A 347 -1.97 -10.79 20.86
N TRP A 348 -3.25 -10.75 20.48
CA TRP A 348 -3.80 -9.75 19.56
C TRP A 348 -3.63 -8.32 20.09
N THR A 349 -3.95 -8.11 21.36
CA THR A 349 -3.79 -6.80 22.02
C THR A 349 -2.34 -6.36 22.02
N VAL A 350 -1.41 -7.26 22.36
CA VAL A 350 0.03 -6.98 22.34
C VAL A 350 0.51 -6.64 20.94
N LEU A 351 0.10 -7.38 19.91
CA LEU A 351 0.49 -7.11 18.53
C LEU A 351 -0.01 -5.74 18.06
N ILE A 352 -1.28 -5.39 18.32
CA ILE A 352 -1.85 -4.09 17.95
C ILE A 352 -1.09 -2.94 18.65
N LEU A 353 -0.76 -3.12 19.93
CA LEU A 353 0.02 -2.15 20.70
C LEU A 353 1.41 -1.95 20.09
N ILE A 354 2.12 -3.04 19.76
CA ILE A 354 3.46 -2.96 19.15
C ILE A 354 3.40 -2.27 17.79
N MET A 355 2.44 -2.62 16.92
CA MET A 355 2.34 -2.00 15.58
C MET A 355 2.06 -0.50 15.66
N ASN A 356 1.15 -0.07 16.54
CA ASN A 356 0.86 1.35 16.73
C ASN A 356 2.03 2.10 17.41
N ALA A 357 2.68 1.50 18.40
CA ALA A 357 3.84 2.08 19.07
C ALA A 357 5.02 2.27 18.10
N ALA A 358 5.32 1.25 17.28
CA ALA A 358 6.35 1.34 16.25
C ALA A 358 6.03 2.45 15.23
N SER A 359 4.77 2.55 14.81
CA SER A 359 4.31 3.59 13.89
C SER A 359 4.42 4.99 14.49
N PHE A 360 4.09 5.15 15.77
CA PHE A 360 4.26 6.40 16.52
C PHE A 360 5.73 6.82 16.58
N VAL A 361 6.63 5.89 16.93
CA VAL A 361 8.08 6.15 16.99
C VAL A 361 8.61 6.57 15.61
N LEU A 362 8.17 5.92 14.53
CA LEU A 362 8.56 6.32 13.17
C LEU A 362 8.03 7.71 12.79
N ALA A 363 6.76 8.01 13.08
CA ALA A 363 6.16 9.30 12.77
C ALA A 363 6.85 10.46 13.50
N VAL A 364 7.27 10.25 14.75
CA VAL A 364 8.03 11.25 15.53
C VAL A 364 9.51 11.30 15.11
N GLY A 365 10.10 10.17 14.72
CA GLY A 365 11.49 10.07 14.31
C GLY A 365 11.78 10.72 12.96
N VAL A 366 10.83 10.64 12.01
CA VAL A 366 10.92 11.28 10.69
C VAL A 366 9.69 12.18 10.47
N PRO A 367 9.64 13.36 11.11
CA PRO A 367 8.44 14.22 11.13
C PRO A 367 8.27 15.01 9.82
N ILE A 368 8.82 14.52 8.71
CA ILE A 368 8.67 15.10 7.37
C ILE A 368 7.88 14.13 6.52
N PHE A 369 6.68 14.57 6.13
CA PHE A 369 5.71 13.75 5.45
C PHE A 369 6.27 13.12 4.17
N SER A 370 6.88 13.93 3.30
CA SER A 370 7.47 13.47 2.03
C SER A 370 8.65 12.50 2.21
N TYR A 371 9.43 12.63 3.28
CA TYR A 371 10.55 11.73 3.55
C TYR A 371 10.08 10.38 4.06
N LEU A 372 9.13 10.37 4.99
CA LEU A 372 8.57 9.14 5.53
C LEU A 372 7.90 8.30 4.43
N ILE A 373 7.06 8.94 3.59
CA ILE A 373 6.43 8.25 2.46
C ILE A 373 7.46 7.87 1.39
N GLY A 374 8.50 8.67 1.18
CA GLY A 374 9.56 8.38 0.21
C GLY A 374 10.38 7.13 0.57
N ILE A 375 10.69 6.94 1.85
CA ILE A 375 11.34 5.71 2.35
C ILE A 375 10.44 4.50 2.06
N ALA A 376 9.16 4.61 2.42
CA ALA A 376 8.18 3.54 2.23
C ALA A 376 7.98 3.21 0.74
N ALA A 377 7.92 4.23 -0.10
CA ALA A 377 7.79 4.12 -1.55
C ALA A 377 8.96 3.35 -2.15
N SER A 378 10.18 3.76 -1.78
CA SER A 378 11.41 3.26 -2.37
C SER A 378 11.70 1.83 -1.93
N LEU A 379 11.60 1.53 -0.64
CA LEU A 379 11.97 0.20 -0.13
C LEU A 379 10.90 -0.88 -0.37
N PHE A 380 9.61 -0.49 -0.43
CA PHE A 380 8.52 -1.46 -0.41
C PHE A 380 7.54 -1.30 -1.56
N ALA A 381 6.95 -0.11 -1.76
CA ALA A 381 5.96 0.08 -2.83
C ALA A 381 6.55 -0.18 -4.23
N SER A 382 7.83 0.16 -4.43
CA SER A 382 8.62 -0.17 -5.62
C SER A 382 8.53 -1.65 -5.97
N TRP A 383 8.62 -2.54 -4.98
CA TRP A 383 8.53 -3.98 -5.16
C TRP A 383 7.09 -4.47 -5.20
N TYR A 384 6.26 -4.13 -4.20
CA TYR A 384 4.90 -4.67 -4.08
C TYR A 384 3.97 -4.21 -5.21
N THR A 385 4.09 -2.96 -5.63
CA THR A 385 3.25 -2.39 -6.69
C THR A 385 3.90 -2.48 -8.06
N TYR A 386 5.20 -2.23 -8.16
CA TYR A 386 5.86 -2.00 -9.46
C TYR A 386 6.98 -2.98 -9.81
N GLY A 387 7.21 -4.03 -9.01
CA GLY A 387 8.34 -4.94 -9.19
C GLY A 387 7.95 -6.40 -9.25
N ILE A 388 7.56 -6.96 -8.11
CA ILE A 388 7.46 -8.42 -7.91
C ILE A 388 6.35 -9.08 -8.73
N ALA A 389 5.33 -8.31 -9.12
CA ALA A 389 4.29 -8.77 -10.04
C ALA A 389 4.86 -9.34 -11.36
N GLY A 390 5.96 -8.77 -11.85
CA GLY A 390 6.67 -9.30 -13.02
C GLY A 390 7.28 -10.68 -12.76
N ALA A 391 7.87 -10.90 -11.59
CA ALA A 391 8.41 -12.20 -11.20
C ALA A 391 7.31 -13.27 -11.06
N PHE A 392 6.13 -12.90 -10.52
CA PHE A 392 4.97 -13.78 -10.45
C PHE A 392 4.57 -14.33 -11.82
N TRP A 393 4.44 -13.46 -12.82
CA TRP A 393 4.09 -13.90 -14.17
C TRP A 393 5.18 -14.77 -14.82
N LEU A 394 6.46 -14.42 -14.65
CA LEU A 394 7.58 -15.19 -15.20
C LEU A 394 7.63 -16.61 -14.64
N HIS A 395 7.43 -16.75 -13.32
CA HIS A 395 7.36 -18.05 -12.65
C HIS A 395 6.16 -18.87 -13.14
N ASP A 396 4.96 -18.30 -13.09
CA ASP A 396 3.72 -18.98 -13.48
C ASP A 396 3.76 -19.45 -14.94
N SER A 397 4.17 -18.58 -15.85
CA SER A 397 4.27 -18.93 -17.27
C SER A 397 5.26 -20.06 -17.53
N TYR A 398 6.35 -20.14 -16.75
CA TYR A 398 7.35 -21.20 -16.88
C TYR A 398 6.82 -22.55 -16.38
N TYR A 399 6.23 -22.58 -15.18
CA TYR A 399 5.86 -23.84 -14.51
C TYR A 399 4.44 -24.32 -14.84
N LEU A 400 3.42 -23.44 -14.83
CA LEU A 400 2.02 -23.86 -15.02
C LEU A 400 1.73 -24.31 -16.45
N SER A 401 2.44 -23.76 -17.44
CA SER A 401 2.20 -24.10 -18.85
C SER A 401 2.85 -25.44 -19.26
N GLY A 402 3.75 -26.01 -18.44
CA GLY A 402 4.55 -27.20 -18.78
C GLY A 402 5.55 -27.01 -19.96
N ASP A 403 5.48 -25.87 -20.63
CA ASP A 403 6.26 -25.49 -21.82
C ASP A 403 7.62 -24.84 -21.47
N GLY A 404 7.87 -24.51 -20.20
CA GLY A 404 9.08 -23.84 -19.73
C GLY A 404 9.37 -22.57 -20.54
N VAL A 405 10.60 -22.44 -21.05
CA VAL A 405 11.05 -21.28 -21.86
C VAL A 405 10.20 -21.07 -23.13
N ARG A 406 9.56 -22.11 -23.66
CA ARG A 406 8.70 -21.99 -24.84
C ARG A 406 7.45 -21.14 -24.54
N ALA A 407 6.96 -21.12 -23.31
CA ALA A 407 5.86 -20.26 -22.89
C ALA A 407 6.22 -18.76 -23.05
N TRP A 408 7.44 -18.38 -22.66
CA TRP A 408 7.94 -17.01 -22.81
C TRP A 408 8.09 -16.61 -24.28
N LYS A 409 8.61 -17.52 -25.12
CA LYS A 409 8.75 -17.28 -26.57
C LYS A 409 7.41 -17.12 -27.28
N ARG A 410 6.34 -17.78 -26.79
CA ARG A 410 4.98 -17.65 -27.34
C ARG A 410 4.29 -16.34 -26.96
N ARG A 411 4.70 -15.69 -25.86
CA ARG A 411 4.13 -14.44 -25.37
C ARG A 411 5.24 -13.39 -25.12
N PRO A 412 5.95 -12.96 -26.18
CA PRO A 412 7.14 -12.12 -26.05
C PRO A 412 6.82 -10.75 -25.43
N THR A 413 5.64 -10.19 -25.71
CA THR A 413 5.20 -8.91 -25.15
C THR A 413 5.05 -8.97 -23.63
N MET A 414 4.33 -9.97 -23.11
CA MET A 414 4.15 -10.17 -21.67
C MET A 414 5.46 -10.54 -20.97
N PHE A 415 6.34 -11.29 -21.64
CA PHE A 415 7.67 -11.57 -21.12
C PHE A 415 8.49 -10.30 -20.93
N VAL A 416 8.59 -9.47 -21.98
CA VAL A 416 9.32 -8.19 -21.91
C VAL A 416 8.72 -7.27 -20.85
N LEU A 417 7.39 -7.12 -20.82
CA LEU A 417 6.71 -6.32 -19.79
C LEU A 417 6.97 -6.81 -18.37
N SER A 418 6.99 -8.13 -18.15
CA SER A 418 7.23 -8.71 -16.82
C SER A 418 8.68 -8.52 -16.37
N VAL A 419 9.65 -8.70 -17.27
CA VAL A 419 11.07 -8.42 -17.00
C VAL A 419 11.29 -6.93 -16.70
N LEU A 420 10.71 -6.04 -17.52
CA LEU A 420 10.78 -4.60 -17.30
C LEU A 420 10.09 -4.19 -16.00
N THR A 421 8.99 -4.84 -15.62
CA THR A 421 8.32 -4.61 -14.34
C THR A 421 9.28 -4.93 -13.19
N PHE A 422 9.87 -6.13 -13.19
CA PHE A 422 10.81 -6.51 -12.15
C PHE A 422 12.03 -5.57 -12.07
N ALA A 423 12.58 -5.17 -13.22
CA ALA A 423 13.69 -4.22 -13.30
C ALA A 423 13.29 -2.81 -12.83
N ALA A 424 12.07 -2.35 -13.14
CA ALA A 424 11.56 -1.05 -12.70
C ALA A 424 11.45 -0.99 -11.18
N GLY A 425 10.93 -2.04 -10.53
CA GLY A 425 10.91 -2.12 -9.07
C GLY A 425 12.30 -2.03 -8.45
N GLY A 426 13.27 -2.76 -9.00
CA GLY A 426 14.67 -2.67 -8.56
C GLY A 426 15.29 -1.29 -8.75
N PHE A 427 15.05 -0.65 -9.91
CA PHE A 427 15.53 0.70 -10.18
C PHE A 427 14.90 1.73 -9.24
N ILE A 428 13.57 1.70 -9.05
CA ILE A 428 12.86 2.61 -8.14
C ILE A 428 13.36 2.41 -6.71
N CYS A 429 13.64 1.17 -6.30
CA CYS A 429 14.20 0.88 -4.99
C CYS A 429 15.58 1.52 -4.81
N VAL A 430 16.53 1.24 -5.70
CA VAL A 430 17.91 1.74 -5.55
C VAL A 430 17.97 3.26 -5.68
N ALA A 431 17.39 3.82 -6.75
CA ALA A 431 17.41 5.25 -7.00
C ALA A 431 16.61 6.02 -5.93
N GLY A 432 15.43 5.51 -5.55
CA GLY A 432 14.59 6.13 -4.53
C GLY A 432 15.24 6.15 -3.16
N THR A 433 15.86 5.03 -2.74
CA THR A 433 16.58 4.98 -1.46
C THR A 433 17.76 5.95 -1.46
N TYR A 434 18.56 5.98 -2.54
CA TYR A 434 19.67 6.94 -2.66
C TYR A 434 19.19 8.39 -2.52
N VAL A 435 18.12 8.75 -3.23
CA VAL A 435 17.57 10.10 -3.24
C VAL A 435 17.02 10.50 -1.87
N ILE A 436 16.20 9.66 -1.25
CA ILE A 436 15.59 9.97 0.04
C ILE A 436 16.64 10.05 1.16
N VAL A 437 17.64 9.17 1.17
CA VAL A 437 18.77 9.26 2.11
C VAL A 437 19.53 10.56 1.92
N THR A 438 19.83 10.94 0.67
CA THR A 438 20.54 12.19 0.36
C THR A 438 19.75 13.42 0.83
N LEU A 439 18.43 13.43 0.60
CA LEU A 439 17.55 14.54 1.02
C LEU A 439 17.47 14.65 2.54
N ILE A 440 17.36 13.52 3.26
CA ILE A 440 17.35 13.52 4.71
C ILE A 440 18.67 14.07 5.27
N ILE A 441 19.82 13.59 4.77
CA ILE A 441 21.14 14.08 5.19
C ILE A 441 21.26 15.59 4.92
N SER A 442 20.87 16.04 3.72
CA SER A 442 20.91 17.45 3.36
C SER A 442 20.03 18.30 4.27
N ALA A 443 18.85 17.81 4.64
CA ALA A 443 17.89 18.53 5.46
C ALA A 443 18.34 18.66 6.92
N TYR A 444 19.03 17.64 7.46
CA TYR A 444 19.66 17.73 8.78
C TYR A 444 20.89 18.64 8.77
N ASN A 445 21.73 18.56 7.74
CA ASN A 445 22.92 19.40 7.64
C ASN A 445 22.59 20.88 7.46
N SER A 446 21.48 21.21 6.80
CA SER A 446 21.02 22.59 6.62
C SER A 446 20.29 23.16 7.84
N GLY A 447 19.97 22.33 8.84
CA GLY A 447 19.15 22.72 9.99
C GLY A 447 17.68 22.95 9.64
N SER A 448 17.21 22.52 8.48
CA SER A 448 15.80 22.66 8.07
C SER A 448 14.85 21.71 8.82
N VAL A 449 15.39 20.72 9.53
CA VAL A 449 14.62 19.73 10.30
C VAL A 449 15.01 19.84 11.77
N PRO A 450 14.04 20.02 12.69
CA PRO A 450 14.33 19.95 14.12
C PRO A 450 14.79 18.53 14.49
N PRO A 451 15.63 18.39 15.53
CA PRO A 451 15.99 17.07 16.05
C PRO A 451 14.74 16.25 16.41
N PRO A 452 14.76 14.92 16.19
CA PRO A 452 13.61 14.08 16.48
C PRO A 452 13.26 14.13 17.97
N PHE A 453 11.97 13.95 18.30
CA PHE A 453 11.43 14.01 19.67
C PHE A 453 11.52 15.38 20.34
N GLN A 454 11.81 16.46 19.60
CA GLN A 454 11.79 17.82 20.14
C GLN A 454 10.44 18.51 19.97
N CYS A 455 10.22 19.45 20.88
CA CYS A 455 9.29 20.56 20.77
C CYS A 455 10.11 21.79 20.36
#